data_AF-A0A2I0H1P1-F1
#
_entry.id   AF-A0A2I0H1P1-F1
#
_cell.length_a   1.000
_cell.length_b   1.000
_cell.length_c   1.000
_cell.angle_alpha   90.00
_cell.angle_beta   90.00
_cell.angle_gamma   90.00
#
_symmetry.space_group_name_H-M   'P 1'
#
loop_
_entity.id
_entity.type
_entity.pdbx_description
1 polymer ?
#
loop_
_entity_poly.entity_id
_entity_poly.type
_entity_poly.pdbx_seq_one_letter_code
_entity_poly.pdbx_strand_id
1 'polypeptide(L)'
;MQEQNHLAMMGGGRGGGGGIGGLAAGEGTVSAADLQKLKAEIATHPLYEQLMSAHVACLREATPIDQLPLIDAQLAQAHHLLRSYAAAAQQQHSLSPHDRQELDNFL
;
A
#
# COMPACT_ATOMS: atom_id res chain seq x y z
N MET A 1 -35.92 38.02 36.77
CA MET A 1 -34.47 37.99 37.07
C MET A 1 -33.90 36.80 36.32
N GLN A 2 -33.17 37.07 35.25
CA GLN A 2 -32.43 36.10 34.45
C GLN A 2 -31.13 35.81 35.19
N GLU A 3 -30.80 34.54 35.40
CA GLU A 3 -29.50 34.19 35.97
C GLU A 3 -28.87 32.97 35.27
N GLN A 4 -27.83 33.30 34.48
CA GLN A 4 -26.50 32.66 34.33
C GLN A 4 -26.45 31.16 33.90
N ASN A 5 -26.08 30.84 32.65
CA ASN A 5 -24.72 30.78 32.04
C ASN A 5 -23.83 29.60 32.52
N HIS A 6 -23.66 28.56 31.69
CA HIS A 6 -22.39 27.83 31.58
C HIS A 6 -22.17 27.17 30.19
N LEU A 7 -21.38 27.84 29.36
CA LEU A 7 -20.27 27.38 28.51
C LEU A 7 -20.23 25.95 27.88
N ALA A 8 -20.12 25.97 26.54
CA ALA A 8 -19.04 25.41 25.70
C ALA A 8 -18.96 23.91 25.33
N MET A 9 -18.44 23.72 24.10
CA MET A 9 -17.78 22.53 23.51
C MET A 9 -18.67 21.39 22.97
N MET A 10 -18.83 21.33 21.64
CA MET A 10 -18.22 20.28 20.81
C MET A 10 -18.60 20.49 19.34
N GLY A 11 -17.64 20.99 18.56
CA GLY A 11 -17.60 20.73 17.13
C GLY A 11 -17.27 19.25 16.90
N GLY A 12 -17.86 18.68 15.86
CA GLY A 12 -17.63 17.28 15.51
C GLY A 12 -17.96 17.04 14.04
N GLY A 13 -17.16 17.61 13.14
CA GLY A 13 -17.13 17.18 11.75
C GLY A 13 -16.58 15.75 11.66
N ARG A 14 -17.29 14.87 10.97
CA ARG A 14 -16.84 13.62 10.34
C ARG A 14 -17.83 13.39 9.20
N GLY A 15 -17.50 13.58 7.92
CA GLY A 15 -16.20 13.47 7.28
C GLY A 15 -15.82 11.99 7.19
N GLY A 16 -16.10 11.35 6.07
CA GLY A 16 -15.65 9.98 5.80
C GLY A 16 -16.50 9.26 4.77
N GLY A 17 -16.34 9.62 3.49
CA GLY A 17 -16.89 8.87 2.37
C GLY A 17 -16.28 7.48 2.29
N GLY A 18 -17.11 6.45 2.46
CA GLY A 18 -16.77 5.06 2.19
C GLY A 18 -16.91 4.77 0.70
N GLY A 19 -15.91 5.18 -0.08
CA GLY A 19 -15.76 4.73 -1.47
C GLY A 19 -15.26 3.29 -1.49
N ILE A 20 -16.18 2.33 -1.40
CA ILE A 20 -15.91 0.92 -1.69
C ILE A 20 -15.98 0.72 -3.21
N GLY A 21 -14.86 0.95 -3.90
CA GLY A 21 -14.74 0.79 -5.34
C GLY A 21 -13.71 -0.27 -5.71
N GLY A 22 -14.19 -1.48 -6.01
CA GLY A 22 -13.45 -2.56 -6.69
C GLY A 22 -12.55 -3.38 -5.76
N LEU A 23 -12.53 -4.71 -5.74
CA LEU A 23 -12.93 -5.69 -6.75
C LEU A 23 -13.42 -6.94 -5.98
N ALA A 24 -14.71 -7.25 -6.06
CA ALA A 24 -15.24 -8.52 -5.58
C ALA A 24 -15.11 -9.55 -6.71
N ALA A 25 -13.91 -10.10 -6.89
CA ALA A 25 -13.74 -11.40 -7.53
C ALA A 25 -13.73 -12.42 -6.40
N GLY A 26 -14.76 -13.26 -6.38
CA GLY A 26 -15.21 -13.96 -5.18
C GLY A 26 -14.19 -14.92 -4.55
N GLU A 27 -14.03 -14.81 -3.23
CA GLU A 27 -13.61 -15.86 -2.33
C GLU A 27 -13.92 -15.38 -0.89
N GLY A 28 -13.96 -16.27 0.10
CA GLY A 28 -14.43 -15.98 1.47
C GLY A 28 -13.82 -14.71 2.09
N THR A 29 -14.51 -14.09 3.06
CA THR A 29 -14.06 -12.84 3.72
C THR A 29 -12.69 -13.02 4.36
N VAL A 30 -11.63 -12.78 3.60
CA VAL A 30 -10.25 -12.77 4.08
C VAL A 30 -10.12 -11.54 4.96
N SER A 31 -9.74 -11.72 6.23
CA SER A 31 -9.50 -10.59 7.13
C SER A 31 -8.40 -9.71 6.53
N ALA A 32 -8.44 -8.39 6.78
CA ALA A 32 -7.36 -7.50 6.37
C ALA A 32 -5.99 -7.98 6.88
N ALA A 33 -5.95 -8.61 8.06
CA ALA A 33 -4.73 -9.21 8.60
C ALA A 33 -4.24 -10.42 7.80
N ASP A 34 -5.16 -11.26 7.29
CA ASP A 34 -4.84 -12.42 6.47
C ASP A 34 -4.34 -11.98 5.08
N LEU A 35 -4.95 -10.93 4.52
CA LEU A 35 -4.53 -10.32 3.27
C LEU A 35 -3.12 -9.73 3.38
N GLN A 36 -2.82 -9.06 4.50
CA GLN A 36 -1.49 -8.53 4.79
C GLN A 36 -0.44 -9.63 4.93
N LYS A 37 -0.80 -10.74 5.56
CA LYS A 37 0.09 -11.91 5.66
C LYS A 37 0.35 -12.54 4.29
N LEU A 38 -0.68 -12.67 3.46
CA LEU A 38 -0.55 -13.12 2.07
C LEU A 38 0.36 -12.21 1.26
N LYS A 39 0.15 -10.89 1.31
CA LYS A 39 1.00 -9.89 0.66
C LYS A 39 2.46 -9.99 1.11
N ALA A 40 2.68 -10.19 2.40
CA ALA A 40 4.00 -10.43 2.98
C ALA A 40 4.68 -11.70 2.42
N GLU A 41 3.94 -12.79 2.32
CA GLU A 41 4.42 -14.04 1.73
C GLU A 41 4.73 -13.89 0.24
N ILE A 42 3.91 -13.15 -0.51
CA ILE A 42 4.16 -12.85 -1.93
C ILE A 42 5.44 -12.03 -2.09
N ALA A 43 5.61 -10.97 -1.30
CA ALA A 43 6.77 -10.08 -1.38
C ALA A 43 8.10 -10.75 -0.96
N THR A 44 8.06 -11.81 -0.15
CA THR A 44 9.24 -12.60 0.23
C THR A 44 9.52 -13.80 -0.68
N HIS A 45 8.65 -14.06 -1.66
CA HIS A 45 8.76 -15.24 -2.52
C HIS A 45 9.94 -15.13 -3.51
N PRO A 46 10.76 -16.18 -3.70
CA PRO A 46 11.95 -16.11 -4.56
C PRO A 46 11.67 -15.79 -6.04
N LEU A 47 10.45 -16.09 -6.52
CA LEU A 47 10.02 -15.75 -7.89
C LEU A 47 9.46 -14.32 -8.04
N TYR A 48 9.29 -13.59 -6.94
CA TYR A 48 8.67 -12.26 -6.98
C TYR A 48 9.49 -11.27 -7.83
N GLU A 49 10.81 -11.25 -7.63
CA GLU A 49 11.73 -10.42 -8.43
C GLU A 49 11.69 -10.79 -9.92
N GLN A 50 11.54 -12.08 -10.25
CA GLN A 50 11.45 -12.53 -11.64
C GLN A 50 10.14 -12.07 -12.29
N LEU A 51 9.01 -12.18 -11.59
CA LEU A 51 7.72 -11.66 -12.06
C LEU A 51 7.78 -10.15 -12.29
N MET A 52 8.33 -9.41 -11.32
CA MET A 52 8.45 -7.96 -11.40
C MET A 52 9.35 -7.54 -12.57
N SER A 53 10.48 -8.22 -12.77
CA SER A 53 11.39 -7.95 -13.89
C SER A 53 10.71 -8.13 -15.26
N ALA A 54 9.91 -9.19 -15.41
CA ALA A 54 9.17 -9.44 -16.63
C ALA A 54 8.09 -8.37 -16.87
N HIS A 55 7.41 -7.95 -15.81
CA HIS A 55 6.41 -6.88 -15.89
C HIS A 55 7.05 -5.53 -16.29
N VAL A 56 8.19 -5.17 -15.71
CA VAL A 56 8.96 -3.97 -16.07
C VAL A 56 9.40 -4.00 -17.54
N ALA A 57 9.85 -5.16 -18.03
CA ALA A 57 10.21 -5.32 -19.43
C ALA A 57 8.99 -5.06 -20.34
N CYS A 58 7.83 -5.64 -20.01
CA CYS A 58 6.58 -5.39 -20.74
C CYS A 58 6.19 -3.90 -20.73
N LEU A 59 6.32 -3.22 -19.58
CA LEU A 59 6.03 -1.79 -19.48
C LEU A 59 6.95 -0.97 -20.38
N ARG A 60 8.26 -1.21 -20.36
CA ARG A 60 9.23 -0.44 -21.16
C ARG A 60 8.98 -0.56 -22.66
N GLU A 61 8.66 -1.74 -23.16
CA GLU A 61 8.31 -1.95 -24.57
C GLU A 61 6.97 -1.31 -24.95
N ALA A 62 6.03 -1.24 -24.01
CA ALA A 62 4.70 -0.68 -24.23
C ALA A 62 4.60 0.85 -24.01
N THR A 63 5.67 1.49 -23.51
CA THR A 63 5.63 2.91 -23.12
C THR A 63 6.33 3.78 -24.18
N PRO A 64 5.72 4.91 -24.60
CA PRO A 64 6.41 5.93 -25.38
C PRO A 64 7.72 6.40 -24.71
N ILE A 65 8.77 6.62 -25.51
CA ILE A 65 10.14 6.90 -25.03
C ILE A 65 10.20 8.06 -24.02
N ASP A 66 9.38 9.10 -24.22
CA ASP A 66 9.37 10.29 -23.37
C ASP A 66 8.87 10.04 -21.94
N GLN A 67 8.14 8.94 -21.72
CA GLN A 67 7.57 8.58 -20.42
C GLN A 67 8.42 7.56 -19.66
N LEU A 68 9.40 6.94 -20.31
CA LEU A 68 10.32 5.97 -19.68
C LEU A 68 11.04 6.52 -18.44
N PRO A 69 11.55 7.78 -18.41
CA PRO A 69 12.23 8.30 -17.23
C PRO A 69 11.33 8.37 -15.99
N LEU A 70 10.04 8.67 -16.18
CA LEU A 70 9.06 8.76 -15.10
C LEU A 70 8.73 7.37 -14.55
N ILE A 71 8.56 6.38 -15.43
CA ILE A 71 8.34 4.98 -15.05
C ILE A 71 9.57 4.44 -14.31
N ASP A 72 10.78 4.70 -14.80
CA ASP A 72 12.01 4.22 -14.16
C ASP A 72 12.19 4.81 -12.75
N ALA A 73 11.83 6.08 -12.53
CA ALA A 73 11.86 6.70 -11.20
C ALA A 73 10.85 6.05 -10.23
N GLN A 74 9.63 5.75 -10.70
CA GLN A 74 8.60 5.07 -9.91
C GLN A 74 9.01 3.62 -9.59
N LEU A 75 9.60 2.91 -10.55
CA LEU A 75 10.13 1.56 -10.34
C LEU A 75 11.26 1.55 -9.32
N ALA A 76 12.19 2.51 -9.39
CA ALA A 76 13.28 2.62 -8.41
C ALA A 76 12.74 2.84 -6.98
N GLN A 77 11.69 3.64 -6.83
CA GLN A 77 11.01 3.84 -5.55
C GLN A 77 10.39 2.53 -5.04
N ALA A 78 9.68 1.80 -5.91
CA ALA A 78 9.08 0.50 -5.56
C ALA A 78 10.12 -0.54 -5.14
N HIS A 79 11.23 -0.66 -5.87
CA HIS A 79 12.32 -1.57 -5.53
C HIS A 79 12.96 -1.25 -4.17
N HIS A 80 13.02 0.03 -3.80
CA HIS A 80 13.51 0.43 -2.49
C HIS A 80 12.60 -0.07 -1.36
N LEU A 81 11.28 0.07 -1.53
CA LEU A 81 10.26 -0.39 -0.58
C LEU A 81 10.26 -1.92 -0.41
N LEU A 82 10.36 -2.66 -1.51
CA LEU A 82 10.43 -4.13 -1.47
C LEU A 82 11.69 -4.62 -0.77
N ARG A 83 12.82 -3.94 -0.99
CA ARG A 83 14.08 -4.28 -0.33
C ARG A 83 14.04 -3.97 1.17
N SER A 84 13.49 -2.84 1.58
CA SER A 84 13.31 -2.52 3.01
C SER A 84 12.39 -3.55 3.69
N TYR A 85 11.34 -3.98 2.96
CA TYR A 85 10.45 -5.04 3.38
C TYR A 85 11.15 -6.40 3.56
N ALA A 86 11.87 -6.86 2.54
CA ALA A 86 12.59 -8.15 2.60
C ALA A 86 13.64 -8.15 3.73
N ALA A 87 14.33 -7.03 3.95
CA ALA A 87 15.27 -6.88 5.06
C ALA A 87 14.58 -6.95 6.42
N ALA A 88 13.42 -6.30 6.59
CA ALA A 88 12.64 -6.37 7.83
C ALA A 88 12.11 -7.79 8.10
N ALA A 89 11.64 -8.49 7.07
CA ALA A 89 11.20 -9.87 7.15
C ALA A 89 12.33 -10.82 7.58
N GLN A 90 13.55 -10.62 7.06
CA GLN A 90 14.74 -11.40 7.44
C GLN A 90 15.20 -11.14 8.87
N GLN A 91 15.07 -9.90 9.37
CA GLN A 91 15.51 -9.48 10.71
C GLN A 91 14.44 -9.69 11.79
N GLN A 92 13.30 -10.32 11.46
CA GLN A 92 12.11 -10.43 12.32
C GLN A 92 11.63 -9.09 12.91
N HIS A 93 12.01 -7.98 12.28
CA HIS A 93 11.61 -6.65 12.73
C HIS A 93 10.23 -6.33 12.15
N SER A 94 9.33 -5.84 13.01
CA SER A 94 8.04 -5.34 12.53
C SER A 94 8.25 -4.10 11.68
N LEU A 95 7.70 -4.10 10.47
CA LEU A 95 7.68 -2.92 9.60
C LEU A 95 6.97 -1.75 10.27
N SER A 96 7.43 -0.54 9.96
CA SER A 96 6.70 0.64 10.38
C SER A 96 5.29 0.62 9.77
N PRO A 97 4.28 1.20 10.44
CA PRO A 97 2.94 1.28 9.89
C PRO A 97 2.90 2.04 8.56
N HIS A 98 3.85 2.96 8.32
CA HIS A 98 4.00 3.69 7.08
C HIS A 98 4.44 2.78 5.92
N ASP A 99 5.53 2.03 6.10
CA ASP A 99 6.06 1.13 5.06
C ASP A 99 5.06 0.02 4.71
N ARG A 100 4.28 -0.43 5.71
CA ARG A 100 3.18 -1.37 5.48
C ARG A 100 2.11 -0.79 4.56
N GLN A 101 1.75 0.47 4.76
CA GLN A 101 0.74 1.14 3.95
C GLN A 101 1.25 1.42 2.53
N GLU A 102 2.52 1.76 2.38
CA GLU A 102 3.16 1.91 1.06
C GLU A 102 3.23 0.57 0.31
N LEU A 103 3.57 -0.51 1.01
CA LEU A 103 3.52 -1.86 0.45
C LEU A 103 2.10 -2.25 0.04
N ASP A 104 1.09 -1.91 0.87
CA ASP A 104 -0.31 -2.18 0.55
C ASP A 104 -0.81 -1.41 -0.67
N ASN A 105 -0.27 -0.21 -0.93
CA ASN A 105 -0.58 0.55 -2.14
C ASN A 105 0.14 0.02 -3.38
N PHE A 106 1.28 -0.66 -3.18
CA PHE A 106 2.10 -1.20 -4.26
C PHE A 106 1.61 -2.58 -4.74
N LEU A 107 1.20 -3.46 -3.81
CA LEU A 107 0.65 -4.80 -4.08
C LEU A 107 -0.86 -4.76 -4.28
#